data_AF-A0A7Z9PPK4-F1
#
_entry.id   AF-A0A7Z9PPK4-F1
#
_cell.length_a   1.000
_cell.length_b   1.000
_cell.length_c   1.000
_cell.angle_alpha   90.00
_cell.angle_beta   90.00
_cell.angle_gamma   90.00
#
_symmetry.space_group_name_H-M   'P 1'
#
loop_
_entity.id
_entity.type
_entity.pdbx_description
1 polymer ?
#
loop_
_entity_poly.entity_id
_entity_poly.type
_entity_poly.pdbx_seq_one_letter_code
_entity_poly.pdbx_strand_id
1 'polypeptide(L)'
;MNPKTRNMVSLLLVVVICAVVAKGSLQKNLTEQDPRELGDPNQMVVETRHSLPWHDEICVRRGKTELFILPNLFHWNSGSPMKDVFQNLGRPQFQGTFLDQDYYVWKVDVRYDWDMENKYRGRFLAVSFKYNKRVNDVTILEELPPDNTPIPAETEFDLESL
;
A
#
# COMPACT_ATOMS: atom_id res chain seq x y z
N MET A 1 -60.17 -16.45 -5.82
CA MET A 1 -59.37 -15.26 -5.43
C MET A 1 -59.50 -14.22 -6.53
N ASN A 2 -59.90 -12.99 -6.21
CA ASN A 2 -60.16 -11.93 -7.19
C ASN A 2 -58.82 -11.48 -7.84
N PRO A 3 -58.67 -11.41 -9.18
CA PRO A 3 -57.40 -11.11 -9.85
C PRO A 3 -56.73 -9.80 -9.41
N LYS A 4 -57.50 -8.80 -8.99
CA LYS A 4 -56.99 -7.54 -8.43
C LYS A 4 -56.24 -7.74 -7.10
N THR A 5 -56.71 -8.66 -6.25
CA THR A 5 -56.10 -8.95 -4.95
C THR A 5 -54.79 -9.74 -5.10
N ARG A 6 -54.68 -10.60 -6.14
CA ARG A 6 -53.45 -11.35 -6.44
C ARG A 6 -52.32 -10.42 -6.90
N ASN A 7 -52.64 -9.42 -7.73
CA ASN A 7 -51.68 -8.44 -8.22
C ASN A 7 -51.16 -7.50 -7.12
N MET A 8 -52.02 -7.08 -6.19
CA MET A 8 -51.59 -6.25 -5.06
C MET A 8 -50.64 -6.99 -4.11
N VAL A 9 -50.91 -8.27 -3.81
CA VAL A 9 -50.04 -9.08 -2.94
C VAL A 9 -48.68 -9.30 -3.60
N SER A 10 -48.63 -9.60 -4.90
CA SER A 10 -47.37 -9.74 -5.64
C SER A 10 -46.58 -8.44 -5.70
N LEU A 11 -47.24 -7.28 -5.90
CA LEU A 11 -46.57 -5.98 -5.90
C LEU A 11 -45.97 -5.66 -4.53
N LEU A 12 -46.71 -5.93 -3.45
CA LEU A 12 -46.25 -5.70 -2.08
C LEU A 12 -45.02 -6.58 -1.75
N LEU A 13 -45.03 -7.84 -2.20
CA LEU A 13 -43.94 -8.78 -1.98
C LEU A 13 -42.66 -8.36 -2.72
N VAL A 14 -42.79 -7.84 -3.95
CA VAL A 14 -41.66 -7.28 -4.71
C VAL A 14 -41.09 -6.04 -4.03
N VAL A 15 -41.93 -5.11 -3.55
CA VAL A 15 -41.47 -3.89 -2.86
C VAL A 15 -40.73 -4.24 -1.57
N VAL A 16 -41.22 -5.21 -0.79
CA VAL A 16 -40.56 -5.66 0.44
C VAL A 16 -39.21 -6.32 0.14
N ILE A 17 -39.11 -7.16 -0.89
CA ILE A 17 -37.83 -7.76 -1.31
C ILE A 17 -36.85 -6.67 -1.76
N CYS A 18 -37.28 -5.71 -2.58
CA CYS A 18 -36.43 -4.61 -3.02
C CYS A 18 -35.95 -3.75 -1.83
N ALA A 19 -36.81 -3.50 -0.83
CA ALA A 19 -36.44 -2.76 0.37
C ALA A 19 -35.43 -3.53 1.24
N VAL A 20 -35.57 -4.85 1.37
CA VAL A 20 -34.62 -5.70 2.12
C VAL A 20 -33.28 -5.79 1.40
N VAL A 21 -33.27 -5.89 0.06
CA VAL A 21 -32.04 -5.89 -0.75
C VAL A 21 -31.35 -4.53 -0.71
N ALA A 22 -32.10 -3.42 -0.81
CA ALA A 22 -31.55 -2.08 -0.68
C ALA A 22 -30.97 -1.83 0.72
N LYS A 23 -31.64 -2.31 1.78
CA LYS A 23 -31.16 -2.18 3.15
C LYS A 23 -29.93 -3.07 3.41
N GLY A 24 -29.90 -4.29 2.89
CA GLY A 24 -28.72 -5.18 2.97
C GLY A 24 -27.52 -4.66 2.16
N SER A 25 -27.78 -4.02 1.02
CA SER A 25 -26.74 -3.37 0.18
C SER A 25 -26.22 -2.07 0.80
N LEU A 26 -27.08 -1.26 1.42
CA LEU A 26 -26.66 -0.07 2.17
C LEU A 26 -25.87 -0.46 3.42
N GLN A 27 -26.28 -1.54 4.09
CA GLN A 27 -25.63 -1.97 5.33
C GLN A 27 -24.26 -2.58 5.06
N LYS A 28 -24.06 -3.34 3.98
CA LYS A 28 -22.71 -3.78 3.54
C LYS A 28 -21.77 -2.61 3.24
N ASN A 29 -22.27 -1.55 2.57
CA ASN A 29 -21.47 -0.36 2.25
C ASN A 29 -21.19 0.56 3.45
N LEU A 30 -21.96 0.46 4.54
CA LEU A 30 -21.77 1.26 5.76
C LEU A 30 -20.92 0.57 6.83
N THR A 31 -20.65 -0.73 6.70
CA THR A 31 -19.87 -1.51 7.69
C THR A 31 -18.44 -1.81 7.27
N GLU A 32 -18.08 -1.65 6.00
CA GLU A 32 -16.66 -1.68 5.59
C GLU A 32 -16.05 -0.31 5.84
N GLN A 33 -15.61 -0.06 7.08
CA GLN A 33 -14.65 1.02 7.33
C GLN A 33 -13.45 0.79 6.43
N ASP A 34 -13.04 1.84 5.70
CA ASP A 34 -11.86 1.79 4.85
C ASP A 34 -10.69 1.25 5.71
N PRO A 35 -10.02 0.16 5.31
CA PRO A 35 -8.84 -0.36 6.00
C PRO A 35 -7.78 0.71 6.32
N ARG A 36 -7.74 1.80 5.54
CA ARG A 36 -6.89 2.98 5.76
C ARG A 36 -7.29 3.82 6.98
N GLU A 37 -8.49 3.67 7.51
CA GLU A 37 -9.01 4.39 8.69
C GLU A 37 -8.83 3.63 10.00
N LEU A 38 -8.47 2.34 9.93
CA LEU A 38 -8.31 1.46 11.11
C LEU A 38 -6.84 1.34 11.58
N GLY A 39 -5.88 1.97 10.89
CA GLY A 39 -4.45 1.90 11.20
C GLY A 39 -3.89 3.14 11.88
N ASP A 40 -2.72 3.02 12.51
CA ASP A 40 -1.95 4.17 12.99
C ASP A 40 -1.61 5.10 11.81
N PRO A 41 -2.01 6.38 11.84
CA PRO A 41 -1.76 7.32 10.74
C PRO A 41 -0.27 7.60 10.50
N ASN A 42 0.59 7.28 11.47
CA ASN A 42 2.04 7.47 11.36
C ASN A 42 2.78 6.22 10.89
N GLN A 43 2.13 5.05 10.90
CA GLN A 43 2.73 3.81 10.44
C GLN A 43 2.81 3.79 8.91
N MET A 44 3.94 3.32 8.37
CA MET A 44 4.05 3.04 6.94
C MET A 44 3.36 1.73 6.59
N VAL A 45 2.73 1.71 5.43
CA VAL A 45 2.07 0.50 4.92
C VAL A 45 2.51 0.29 3.48
N VAL A 46 2.99 -0.91 3.20
CA VAL A 46 3.18 -1.42 1.84
C VAL A 46 1.85 -2.05 1.43
N GLU A 47 1.14 -1.36 0.54
CA GLU A 47 -0.19 -1.71 0.06
C GLU A 47 -0.11 -2.37 -1.31
N THR A 48 -0.76 -3.51 -1.49
CA THR A 48 -0.90 -4.16 -2.79
C THR A 48 -2.23 -3.73 -3.39
N ARG A 49 -2.19 -2.87 -4.41
CA ARG A 49 -3.39 -2.41 -5.10
C ARG A 49 -3.66 -3.28 -6.31
N HIS A 50 -4.77 -4.00 -6.28
CA HIS A 50 -5.34 -4.63 -7.46
C HIS A 50 -6.15 -3.57 -8.23
N SER A 51 -5.46 -2.76 -9.03
CA SER A 51 -6.14 -1.67 -9.78
C SER A 51 -6.82 -2.20 -11.04
N LEU A 52 -6.26 -3.22 -11.70
CA LEU A 52 -6.80 -3.91 -12.88
C LEU A 52 -6.32 -5.38 -12.95
N PRO A 53 -6.95 -6.28 -13.72
CA PRO A 53 -6.57 -7.71 -13.86
C PRO A 53 -5.13 -7.99 -14.35
N TRP A 54 -4.37 -6.94 -14.65
CA TRP A 54 -3.02 -6.99 -15.23
C TRP A 54 -2.05 -6.03 -14.51
N HIS A 55 -2.53 -5.29 -13.51
CA HIS A 55 -1.79 -4.22 -12.84
C HIS A 55 -1.94 -4.36 -11.34
N ASP A 56 -1.04 -5.14 -10.76
CA ASP A 56 -0.75 -5.03 -9.34
C ASP A 56 0.25 -3.89 -9.18
N GLU A 57 -0.19 -2.82 -8.54
CA GLU A 57 0.68 -1.70 -8.14
C GLU A 57 0.95 -1.86 -6.65
N ILE A 58 2.22 -1.99 -6.27
CA ILE A 58 2.59 -1.90 -4.86
C ILE A 58 2.83 -0.42 -4.55
N CYS A 59 2.17 0.09 -3.52
CA CYS A 59 2.24 1.47 -3.07
C CYS A 59 2.76 1.50 -1.64
N VAL A 60 3.73 2.37 -1.35
CA VAL A 60 4.11 2.68 0.03
C VAL A 60 3.38 3.95 0.46
N ARG A 61 2.63 3.87 1.56
CA ARG A 61 1.85 4.99 2.11
C ARG A 61 2.13 5.21 3.60
N ARG A 62 1.74 6.38 4.09
CA ARG A 62 1.64 6.69 5.52
C ARG A 62 0.26 7.28 5.79
N GLY A 63 -0.55 6.61 6.60
CA GLY A 63 -1.97 6.96 6.76
C GLY A 63 -2.70 6.93 5.40
N LYS A 64 -3.31 8.06 5.02
CA LYS A 64 -3.99 8.24 3.72
C LYS A 64 -3.07 8.76 2.60
N THR A 65 -1.82 9.11 2.91
CA THR A 65 -0.89 9.74 1.97
C THR A 65 -0.04 8.69 1.27
N GLU A 66 -0.13 8.63 -0.05
CA GLU A 66 0.79 7.87 -0.90
C GLU A 66 2.15 8.56 -0.94
N LEU A 67 3.22 7.78 -0.71
CA LEU A 67 4.59 8.27 -0.71
C LEU A 67 5.29 7.94 -2.02
N PHE A 68 5.18 6.70 -2.50
CA PHE A 68 5.74 6.29 -3.79
C PHE A 68 5.19 4.93 -4.21
N ILE A 69 5.39 4.61 -5.49
CA ILE A 69 4.96 3.38 -6.11
C ILE A 69 6.16 2.54 -6.56
N LEU A 70 6.02 1.24 -6.41
CA LEU A 70 6.93 0.26 -7.00
C LEU A 70 6.49 -0.05 -8.43
N PRO A 71 7.42 -0.49 -9.29
CA PRO A 71 7.06 -0.97 -10.61
C PRO A 71 6.24 -2.26 -10.51
N ASN A 72 5.19 -2.36 -11.32
CA ASN A 72 4.64 -3.68 -11.68
C ASN A 72 5.75 -4.51 -12.38
N LEU A 73 5.81 -5.82 -12.10
CA LEU A 73 6.78 -6.78 -12.63
C LEU A 73 7.01 -6.69 -14.15
N PHE A 74 6.03 -6.17 -14.90
CA PHE A 74 6.05 -6.08 -16.35
C PHE A 74 6.58 -4.76 -16.93
N HIS A 75 6.83 -3.73 -16.11
CA HIS A 75 7.20 -2.41 -16.61
C HIS A 75 8.53 -1.91 -16.04
N TRP A 76 9.58 -2.00 -16.87
CA TRP A 76 10.94 -1.58 -16.53
C TRP A 76 11.07 -0.11 -16.07
N ASN A 77 10.21 0.79 -16.53
CA ASN A 77 10.25 2.23 -16.25
C ASN A 77 9.08 2.76 -15.40
N SER A 78 8.34 1.92 -14.65
CA SER A 78 7.12 2.36 -13.96
C SER A 78 7.29 2.75 -12.48
N GLY A 79 8.44 2.47 -11.85
CA GLY A 79 8.66 2.84 -10.45
C GLY A 79 8.75 4.34 -10.23
N SER A 80 8.47 4.81 -9.01
CA SER A 80 8.72 6.20 -8.63
C SER A 80 10.19 6.57 -8.79
N PRO A 81 10.51 7.82 -9.18
CA PRO A 81 11.86 8.36 -9.14
C PRO A 81 12.49 8.26 -7.74
N MET A 82 13.80 8.00 -7.68
CA MET A 82 14.57 7.97 -6.43
C MET A 82 14.47 9.29 -5.66
N LYS A 83 14.49 10.41 -6.39
CA LYS A 83 14.26 11.75 -5.84
C LYS A 83 13.00 11.82 -4.98
N ASP A 84 11.87 11.31 -5.48
CA ASP A 84 10.58 11.38 -4.79
C ASP A 84 10.60 10.53 -3.51
N VAL A 85 11.24 9.36 -3.55
CA VAL A 85 11.41 8.51 -2.36
C VAL A 85 12.21 9.25 -1.28
N PHE A 86 13.32 9.87 -1.65
CA PHE A 86 14.17 10.61 -0.70
C PHE A 86 13.48 11.87 -0.16
N GLN A 87 12.66 12.54 -0.97
CA GLN A 87 11.85 13.67 -0.51
C GLN A 87 10.77 13.23 0.50
N ASN A 88 10.09 12.10 0.25
CA ASN A 88 8.97 11.65 1.08
C ASN A 88 9.41 10.89 2.34
N LEU A 89 10.48 10.10 2.26
CA LEU A 89 11.00 9.34 3.40
C LEU A 89 12.10 10.08 4.17
N GLY A 90 12.67 11.13 3.57
CA GLY A 90 13.88 11.76 4.05
C GLY A 90 15.12 10.91 3.76
N ARG A 91 16.19 11.20 4.50
CA ARG A 91 17.49 10.54 4.31
C ARG A 91 17.51 9.10 4.85
N PRO A 92 17.99 8.11 4.08
CA PRO A 92 18.20 6.75 4.58
C PRO A 92 19.30 6.72 5.64
N GLN A 93 19.19 5.78 6.59
CA GLN A 93 20.19 5.62 7.66
C GLN A 93 21.24 4.55 7.33
N PHE A 94 20.92 3.60 6.45
CA PHE A 94 21.82 2.52 6.07
C PHE A 94 21.76 2.28 4.57
N GLN A 95 22.81 1.66 4.06
CA GLN A 95 22.88 1.09 2.72
C GLN A 95 23.46 -0.32 2.82
N GLY A 96 23.04 -1.23 1.97
CA GLY A 96 23.54 -2.59 1.96
C GLY A 96 23.16 -3.32 0.69
N THR A 97 23.61 -4.56 0.57
CA THR A 97 23.25 -5.42 -0.55
C THR A 97 22.43 -6.59 -0.02
N PHE A 98 21.28 -6.88 -0.60
CA PHE A 98 20.45 -8.03 -0.24
C PHE A 98 19.94 -8.69 -1.52
N LEU A 99 19.94 -10.03 -1.60
CA LEU A 99 19.49 -10.76 -2.80
C LEU A 99 20.11 -10.21 -4.11
N ASP A 100 21.41 -9.91 -4.09
CA ASP A 100 22.18 -9.35 -5.21
C ASP A 100 21.68 -7.97 -5.72
N GLN A 101 21.02 -7.19 -4.86
CA GLN A 101 20.59 -5.81 -5.15
C GLN A 101 21.06 -4.84 -4.07
N ASP A 102 21.44 -3.64 -4.48
CA ASP A 102 21.77 -2.56 -3.54
C ASP A 102 20.49 -1.88 -3.04
N TYR A 103 20.38 -1.74 -1.72
CA TYR A 103 19.27 -1.11 -1.03
C TYR A 103 19.74 0.10 -0.23
N TYR A 104 18.88 1.12 -0.20
CA TYR A 104 18.87 2.14 0.83
C TYR A 104 17.81 1.78 1.87
N VAL A 105 18.12 2.00 3.14
CA VAL A 105 17.28 1.51 4.24
C VAL A 105 16.91 2.64 5.19
N TRP A 106 15.61 2.74 5.46
CA TRP A 106 15.02 3.67 6.42
C TRP A 106 14.56 2.92 7.67
N LYS A 107 14.85 3.47 8.84
CA LYS A 107 14.33 2.97 10.13
C LYS A 107 12.94 3.53 10.37
N VAL A 108 11.91 2.73 10.11
CA VAL A 108 10.49 3.12 10.14
C VAL A 108 9.63 1.94 10.61
N ASP A 109 8.55 2.21 11.34
CA ASP A 109 7.51 1.18 11.62
C ASP A 109 6.70 0.96 10.33
N VAL A 110 6.81 -0.24 9.77
CA VAL A 110 6.20 -0.58 8.48
C VAL A 110 5.57 -1.98 8.50
N ARG A 111 4.46 -2.17 7.77
CA ARG A 111 3.81 -3.47 7.61
C ARG A 111 3.21 -3.62 6.21
N TYR A 112 2.73 -4.82 5.89
CA TYR A 112 1.85 -5.02 4.74
C TYR A 112 0.41 -4.62 5.06
N ASP A 113 -0.35 -4.23 4.04
CA ASP A 113 -1.77 -3.87 4.15
C ASP A 113 -2.65 -5.01 4.67
N TRP A 114 -2.41 -6.24 4.20
CA TRP A 114 -3.13 -7.44 4.62
C TRP A 114 -2.80 -7.88 6.05
N ASP A 115 -1.69 -7.37 6.64
CA ASP A 115 -1.28 -7.67 8.01
C ASP A 115 -1.99 -6.76 9.03
N MET A 116 -3.30 -6.89 9.13
CA MET A 116 -4.13 -6.09 10.05
C MET A 116 -3.90 -6.42 11.53
N GLU A 117 -3.40 -7.63 11.82
CA GLU A 117 -3.05 -8.08 13.16
C GLU A 117 -1.63 -7.69 13.59
N ASN A 118 -0.90 -6.95 12.73
CA ASN A 118 0.47 -6.49 12.98
C ASN A 118 1.47 -7.61 13.28
N LYS A 119 1.25 -8.82 12.73
CA LYS A 119 2.10 -10.00 12.94
C LYS A 119 3.42 -9.90 12.17
N TYR A 120 3.43 -9.17 11.06
CA TYR A 120 4.53 -9.00 10.11
C TYR A 120 4.96 -7.54 10.04
N ARG A 121 5.14 -6.92 11.21
CA ARG A 121 5.74 -5.59 11.35
C ARG A 121 7.25 -5.65 11.16
N GLY A 122 7.77 -4.79 10.29
CA GLY A 122 9.18 -4.49 10.21
C GLY A 122 9.54 -3.20 10.93
N ARG A 123 10.82 -3.08 11.27
CA ARG A 123 11.43 -1.85 11.84
C ARG A 123 12.20 -1.07 10.79
N PHE A 124 12.33 -1.63 9.60
CA PHE A 124 13.06 -1.04 8.50
C PHE A 124 12.32 -1.26 7.18
N LEU A 125 12.40 -0.24 6.33
CA LEU A 125 11.98 -0.28 4.94
C LEU A 125 13.23 -0.19 4.07
N ALA A 126 13.51 -1.23 3.30
CA ALA A 126 14.58 -1.27 2.32
C ALA A 126 14.01 -1.01 0.93
N VAL A 127 14.63 -0.09 0.18
CA VAL A 127 14.23 0.24 -1.20
C VAL A 127 15.45 0.12 -2.11
N SER A 128 15.34 -0.68 -3.17
CA SER A 128 16.36 -0.76 -4.22
C SER A 128 15.94 0.07 -5.43
N PHE A 129 16.94 0.52 -6.19
CA PHE A 129 16.74 1.36 -7.35
C PHE A 129 17.43 0.76 -8.57
N LYS A 130 16.79 0.90 -9.74
CA LYS A 130 17.38 0.53 -11.03
C LYS A 130 18.46 1.54 -11.43
N TYR A 131 19.25 1.20 -12.44
CA TYR A 131 20.26 2.09 -13.03
C TYR A 131 19.71 3.45 -13.49
N ASN A 132 18.42 3.51 -13.86
CA ASN A 132 17.73 4.74 -14.27
C ASN A 132 17.14 5.51 -13.08
N LYS A 133 17.56 5.19 -11.85
CA LYS A 133 17.17 5.85 -10.59
C LYS A 133 15.67 5.82 -10.32
N ARG A 134 15.02 4.72 -10.67
CA ARG A 134 13.61 4.46 -10.32
C ARG A 134 13.54 3.28 -9.39
N VAL A 135 12.54 3.28 -8.51
CA VAL A 135 12.28 2.17 -7.58
C VAL A 135 12.27 0.85 -8.37
N ASN A 136 13.00 -0.13 -7.86
CA ASN A 136 13.09 -1.47 -8.40
C ASN A 136 12.31 -2.45 -7.53
N ASP A 137 12.60 -2.43 -6.23
CA ASP A 137 12.04 -3.35 -5.25
C ASP A 137 11.92 -2.67 -3.88
N VAL A 138 11.03 -3.20 -3.04
CA VAL A 138 10.83 -2.78 -1.65
C VAL A 138 10.68 -4.01 -0.77
N THR A 139 11.45 -4.03 0.30
CA THR A 139 11.44 -5.11 1.27
C THR A 139 11.22 -4.55 2.68
N ILE A 140 10.35 -5.21 3.45
CA ILE A 140 10.15 -4.95 4.88
C ILE A 140 11.13 -5.83 5.66
N LEU A 141 11.88 -5.24 6.59
CA LEU A 141 12.84 -5.95 7.42
C LEU A 141 12.55 -5.73 8.91
N GLU A 142 12.58 -6.81 9.70
CA GLU A 142 12.48 -6.73 11.17
C GLU A 142 13.81 -6.28 11.79
N GLU A 143 14.91 -6.77 11.24
CA GLU A 143 16.29 -6.48 11.64
C GLU A 143 17.12 -6.10 10.42
N LEU A 144 18.20 -5.34 10.64
CA LEU A 144 19.13 -5.01 9.55
C LEU A 144 19.97 -6.24 9.20
N PRO A 145 20.06 -6.61 7.92
CA PRO A 145 21.04 -7.58 7.46
C PRO A 145 22.47 -7.19 7.88
N PRO A 146 23.33 -8.16 8.22
CA PRO A 146 24.63 -7.93 8.85
C PRO A 146 25.64 -7.17 7.97
N ASP A 147 25.41 -7.13 6.66
CA ASP A 147 26.20 -6.45 5.62
C ASP A 147 25.77 -4.99 5.38
N ASN A 148 24.78 -4.49 6.12
CA ASN A 148 24.41 -3.07 6.03
C ASN A 148 25.49 -2.17 6.62
N THR A 149 25.83 -1.13 5.87
CA THR A 149 26.74 -0.06 6.26
C THR A 149 25.92 1.17 6.66
N PRO A 150 26.18 1.77 7.84
CA PRO A 150 25.57 3.05 8.22
C PRO A 150 25.98 4.15 7.26
N ILE A 151 25.03 5.01 6.88
CA ILE A 151 25.31 6.22 6.11
C ILE A 151 25.63 7.34 7.11
N PRO A 152 26.79 8.01 7.01
CA PRO A 152 27.16 9.12 7.91
C PRO A 152 26.16 10.27 7.86
N ALA A 153 25.84 10.85 9.02
CA ALA A 153 24.75 11.82 9.20
C ALA A 153 24.82 13.04 8.25
N GLU A 154 26.05 13.43 7.96
CA GLU A 154 26.50 14.54 7.13
C GLU A 154 26.54 14.24 5.63
N THR A 155 26.21 13.00 5.21
CA THR A 155 26.17 12.65 3.79
C THR A 155 25.07 13.43 3.09
N GLU A 156 25.46 14.35 2.21
CA GLU A 156 24.53 15.10 1.37
C GLU A 156 24.09 14.25 0.18
N PHE A 157 22.78 14.26 -0.06
CA PHE A 157 22.18 13.68 -1.26
C PHE A 157 21.70 14.83 -2.14
N ASP A 158 22.38 15.06 -3.26
CA ASP A 158 21.94 16.04 -4.25
C ASP A 158 20.70 15.50 -4.99
N LEU A 159 19.53 15.89 -4.51
CA LEU A 159 18.24 15.46 -5.05
C LEU A 159 18.00 15.91 -6.50
N GLU A 160 18.69 16.93 -7.00
CA GLU A 160 18.58 17.34 -8.41
C GLU A 160 19.38 16.44 -9.34
N SER A 161 20.38 15.75 -8.78
CA SER A 161 21.14 14.74 -9.49
C SER A 161 20.48 13.35 -9.47
N LEU A 162 19.52 13.09 -8.56
CA LEU A 162 18.84 11.81 -8.36
C LEU A 162 17.66 11.57 -9.30
#